data_AF-A0A3D6DGV8-F1
#
_entry.id   AF-A0A3D6DGV8-F1
#
_cell.length_a   1.000
_cell.length_b   1.000
_cell.length_c   1.000
_cell.angle_alpha   90.00
_cell.angle_beta   90.00
_cell.angle_gamma   90.00
#
_symmetry.space_group_name_H-M   'P 1'
#
loop_
_entity.id
_entity.type
_entity.pdbx_description
1 polymer ?
#
loop_
_entity_poly.entity_id
_entity_poly.type
_entity_poly.pdbx_seq_one_letter_code
_entity_poly.pdbx_strand_id
1 'polypeptide(L)'
;MKQFFVILFVGLGCGVLRAQTINTDRPDQTESSAVVPAGSFQWECGFSSTWRPTFGGTFRELALPNSLFRVSLHEKFELRVVHQLNRNAQLA
;
A
#
# COMPACT_ATOMS: atom_id res chain seq x y z
N MET A 1 -29.32 -26.55 21.27
CA MET A 1 -27.95 -27.10 21.42
C MET A 1 -27.03 -26.84 20.23
N LYS A 2 -27.49 -26.96 18.96
CA LYS A 2 -26.68 -26.70 17.76
C LYS A 2 -26.09 -25.28 17.66
N GLN A 3 -26.86 -24.26 18.04
CA GLN A 3 -26.46 -22.84 18.02
C GLN A 3 -25.28 -22.55 18.99
N PHE A 4 -25.19 -23.28 20.10
CA PHE A 4 -24.14 -23.11 21.11
C PHE A 4 -22.77 -23.55 20.60
N PHE A 5 -22.73 -24.63 19.82
CA PHE A 5 -21.48 -25.11 19.20
C PHE A 5 -20.95 -24.13 18.14
N VAL A 6 -21.84 -23.47 17.39
CA VAL A 6 -21.43 -22.46 16.39
C VAL A 6 -20.81 -21.24 17.06
N ILE A 7 -21.41 -20.75 18.16
CA ILE A 7 -20.89 -19.62 18.93
C ILE A 7 -19.53 -19.97 19.55
N LEU A 8 -19.38 -21.19 20.08
CA LEU A 8 -18.11 -21.67 20.63
C LEU A 8 -17.02 -21.80 19.56
N PHE A 9 -17.37 -22.24 18.34
CA PHE A 9 -16.42 -22.40 17.24
C PHE A 9 -15.96 -21.05 16.66
N VAL A 10 -16.86 -20.07 16.57
CA VAL A 10 -16.52 -18.70 16.12
C VAL A 10 -15.74 -17.94 17.21
N GLY A 11 -16.07 -18.14 18.49
CA GLY A 11 -15.39 -17.51 19.62
C GLY A 11 -13.96 -18.02 19.84
N LEU A 12 -13.71 -19.32 19.66
CA LEU A 12 -12.37 -19.92 19.78
C LEU A 12 -11.48 -19.67 18.54
N GLY A 13 -12.07 -19.41 17.37
CA GLY A 13 -11.34 -19.09 16.14
C GLY A 13 -10.84 -17.65 16.04
N CYS A 14 -11.23 -16.78 16.99
CA CYS A 14 -10.82 -15.38 17.04
C CYS A 14 -9.40 -15.25 17.64
N GLY A 15 -8.40 -15.80 16.94
CA GLY A 15 -7.02 -15.42 17.19
C GLY A 15 -6.85 -13.91 17.01
N VAL A 16 -5.99 -13.28 17.81
CA VAL A 16 -5.72 -11.84 17.71
C VAL A 16 -5.15 -11.54 16.32
N LEU A 17 -6.00 -11.06 15.40
CA LEU A 17 -5.57 -10.59 14.09
C LEU A 17 -4.67 -9.38 14.31
N ARG A 18 -3.36 -9.57 14.09
CA ARG A 18 -2.38 -8.48 14.11
C ARG A 18 -2.44 -7.82 12.75
N ALA A 19 -2.97 -6.60 12.69
CA ALA A 19 -2.84 -5.77 11.51
C ALA A 19 -1.35 -5.46 11.27
N GLN A 20 -0.97 -5.32 10.00
CA GLN A 20 0.38 -4.86 9.65
C GLN A 20 0.61 -3.45 10.21
N THR A 21 1.80 -3.21 10.77
CA THR A 21 2.21 -1.87 11.18
C THR A 21 2.63 -1.10 9.93
N ILE A 22 1.81 -0.14 9.51
CA ILE A 22 2.12 0.74 8.37
C ILE A 22 2.82 1.98 8.92
N ASN A 23 4.05 2.22 8.48
CA ASN A 23 4.77 3.45 8.76
C ASN A 23 4.52 4.48 7.65
N THR A 24 3.91 5.62 7.99
CA THR A 24 3.51 6.69 7.05
C THR A 24 4.37 7.95 7.23
N ASP A 25 5.69 7.78 7.24
CA ASP A 25 6.67 8.81 7.66
C ASP A 25 6.91 9.96 6.64
N ARG A 26 6.41 9.91 5.40
CA ARG A 26 6.67 10.94 4.37
C ARG A 26 5.43 11.35 3.57
N PRO A 27 5.41 12.60 3.03
CA PRO A 27 4.32 13.11 2.19
C PRO A 27 4.32 12.55 0.76
N ASP A 28 5.37 11.82 0.37
CA ASP A 28 5.38 11.01 -0.84
C ASP A 28 4.78 9.63 -0.58
N GLN A 29 4.24 9.01 -1.63
CA GLN A 29 3.98 7.57 -1.56
C GLN A 29 5.33 6.86 -1.58
N THR A 30 5.65 6.16 -0.49
CA THR A 30 6.54 4.97 -0.44
C THR A 30 8.04 5.13 -0.15
N GLU A 31 8.50 6.23 0.46
CA GLU A 31 9.90 6.36 0.90
C GLU A 31 10.14 6.10 2.41
N SER A 32 9.33 5.27 3.07
CA SER A 32 9.63 4.91 4.46
C SER A 32 11.01 4.25 4.53
N SER A 33 11.88 4.73 5.42
CA SER A 33 13.21 4.15 5.65
C SER A 33 13.16 2.85 6.46
N ALA A 34 12.02 2.58 7.11
CA ALA A 34 11.82 1.38 7.90
C ALA A 34 11.61 0.16 7.01
N VAL A 35 12.28 -0.94 7.34
CA VAL A 35 12.13 -2.24 6.69
C VAL A 35 10.85 -2.93 7.21
N VAL A 36 10.13 -3.65 6.35
CA VAL A 36 8.97 -4.45 6.80
C VAL A 36 9.42 -5.61 7.70
N PRO A 37 8.57 -6.09 8.64
CA PRO A 37 8.94 -7.17 9.55
C PRO A 37 9.57 -8.38 8.85
N ALA A 38 10.55 -9.03 9.50
CA ALA A 38 11.22 -10.20 8.93
C ALA A 38 10.23 -11.30 8.54
N GLY A 39 10.38 -11.84 7.33
CA GLY A 39 9.48 -12.86 6.80
C GLY A 39 8.10 -12.34 6.38
N SER A 40 7.87 -11.03 6.36
CA SER A 40 6.62 -10.43 5.88
C SER A 40 6.69 -10.00 4.41
N PHE A 41 5.52 -10.03 3.79
CA PHE A 41 5.24 -9.48 2.47
C PHE A 41 4.20 -8.39 2.63
N GLN A 42 4.48 -7.20 2.08
CA GLN A 42 3.57 -6.07 2.09
C GLN A 42 3.32 -5.60 0.65
N TRP A 43 2.06 -5.30 0.36
CA TRP A 43 1.65 -4.73 -0.91
C TRP A 43 0.87 -3.44 -0.65
N GLU A 44 1.37 -2.34 -1.21
CA GLU A 44 0.72 -1.05 -1.19
C GLU A 44 0.25 -0.70 -2.59
N CYS A 45 -1.01 -0.33 -2.76
CA CYS A 45 -1.56 0.03 -4.06
C CYS A 45 -2.42 1.29 -3.94
N GLY A 46 -2.37 2.15 -4.96
CA GLY A 46 -3.09 3.42 -4.94
C GLY A 46 -3.22 4.06 -6.32
N PHE A 47 -3.87 5.21 -6.35
CA PHE A 47 -4.02 6.04 -7.54
C PHE A 47 -3.72 7.49 -7.13
N SER A 48 -3.10 8.25 -8.01
CA SER A 48 -2.91 9.68 -7.78
C SER A 48 -3.22 10.49 -9.03
N SER A 49 -3.71 11.72 -8.82
CA SER A 49 -3.96 12.70 -9.86
C SER A 49 -3.30 14.00 -9.44
N THR A 50 -2.46 14.54 -10.30
CA THR A 50 -1.72 15.78 -10.05
C THR A 50 -2.03 16.76 -11.17
N TRP A 51 -2.32 18.02 -10.79
CA TRP A 51 -2.54 19.11 -11.72
C TRP A 51 -1.39 20.11 -11.58
N ARG A 52 -0.77 20.46 -12.70
CA ARG A 52 0.29 21.47 -12.75
C ARG A 52 -0.11 22.58 -13.71
N PRO A 53 -0.20 23.84 -13.26
CA PRO A 53 -0.45 24.96 -14.15
C PRO A 53 0.74 25.13 -15.10
N THR A 54 0.45 25.37 -16.38
CA THR A 54 1.44 25.60 -17.44
C THR A 54 1.09 26.86 -18.23
N PHE A 55 2.06 27.41 -18.98
CA PHE A 55 1.80 28.58 -19.82
C PHE A 55 0.89 28.18 -20.99
N GLY A 56 -0.39 28.55 -20.92
CA GLY A 56 -1.40 28.21 -21.92
C GLY A 56 -2.24 26.95 -21.64
N GLY A 57 -2.35 26.50 -20.39
CA GLY A 57 -3.27 25.41 -20.01
C GLY A 57 -2.92 24.75 -18.69
N THR A 58 -3.61 23.64 -18.37
CA THR A 58 -3.31 22.81 -17.20
C THR A 58 -2.78 21.45 -17.64
N PHE A 59 -1.63 21.05 -17.12
CA PHE A 59 -1.12 19.71 -17.30
C PHE A 59 -1.70 18.79 -16.22
N ARG A 60 -2.31 17.68 -16.62
CA ARG A 60 -2.82 16.66 -15.70
C ARG A 60 -2.00 15.39 -15.85
N GLU A 61 -1.45 14.93 -14.74
CA GLU A 61 -0.78 13.65 -14.61
C GLU A 61 -1.65 12.72 -13.77
N LEU A 62 -1.94 11.54 -14.29
CA LEU A 62 -2.68 10.48 -13.63
C LEU A 62 -1.75 9.29 -13.42
N ALA A 63 -1.40 8.98 -12.18
CA ALA A 63 -0.75 7.73 -11.84
C ALA A 63 -1.85 6.67 -11.60
N LEU A 64 -1.98 5.76 -12.56
CA LEU A 64 -2.96 4.68 -12.55
C LEU A 64 -2.28 3.35 -12.20
N PRO A 65 -3.03 2.42 -11.59
CA PRO A 65 -2.73 2.00 -10.22
C PRO A 65 -1.23 1.89 -9.96
N ASN A 66 -0.72 2.72 -9.04
CA ASN A 66 0.61 2.49 -8.51
C ASN A 66 0.57 1.28 -7.56
N SER A 67 1.62 0.49 -7.58
CA SER A 67 1.79 -0.70 -6.74
C SER A 67 3.22 -0.80 -6.27
N LEU A 68 3.41 -0.96 -4.97
CA LEU A 68 4.67 -1.28 -4.35
C LEU A 68 4.58 -2.65 -3.68
N PHE A 69 5.47 -3.53 -4.09
CA PHE A 69 5.68 -4.81 -3.42
C PHE A 69 6.92 -4.71 -2.54
N ARG A 70 6.81 -5.15 -1.29
CA ARG A 70 7.90 -5.17 -0.32
C ARG A 70 8.05 -6.58 0.23
N VAL A 71 9.23 -7.16 0.08
CA VAL A 71 9.56 -8.50 0.57
C VAL A 71 10.73 -8.38 1.53
N SER A 72 10.54 -8.74 2.79
CA SER A 72 11.67 -8.81 3.73
C SER A 72 12.52 -10.04 3.42
N LEU A 73 13.82 -9.82 3.19
CA LEU A 73 14.81 -10.88 3.04
C LEU A 73 15.54 -11.14 4.37
N HIS A 74 15.66 -10.11 5.21
CA HIS A 74 16.25 -10.14 6.54
C HIS A 74 15.69 -8.97 7.37
N GLU A 75 15.90 -8.98 8.68
CA GLU A 75 15.54 -7.86 9.59
C GLU A 75 16.10 -6.48 9.18
N LYS A 76 17.07 -6.44 8.27
CA LYS A 76 17.75 -5.21 7.81
C LYS A 76 17.73 -5.05 6.29
N PHE A 77 17.25 -6.05 5.56
CA PHE A 77 17.30 -6.07 4.10
C PHE A 77 15.91 -6.42 3.56
N GLU A 78 15.42 -5.60 2.65
CA GLU A 78 14.19 -5.87 1.91
C GLU A 78 14.38 -5.58 0.43
N LEU A 79 13.63 -6.31 -0.38
CA LEU A 79 13.46 -6.05 -1.80
C LEU A 79 12.18 -5.24 -2.00
N ARG A 80 12.30 -4.14 -2.74
CA ARG A 80 11.17 -3.29 -3.12
C ARG A 80 11.02 -3.30 -4.63
N VAL A 81 9.81 -3.58 -5.11
CA VAL A 81 9.45 -3.49 -6.53
C VAL A 81 8.33 -2.47 -6.69
N VAL A 82 8.64 -1.37 -7.36
CA VAL A 82 7.68 -0.30 -7.66
C VAL A 82 7.18 -0.46 -9.09
N HIS A 83 5.86 -0.44 -9.24
CA HIS A 83 5.17 -0.36 -10.50
C HIS A 83 4.28 0.88 -10.52
N GLN A 84 4.43 1.71 -11.53
CA GLN A 84 3.61 2.90 -11.71
C GLN A 84 3.36 3.15 -13.19
N LEU A 85 2.08 3.31 -13.57
CA LEU A 85 1.68 3.70 -14.91
C LEU A 85 1.22 5.16 -14.90
N ASN A 86 1.97 6.03 -15.57
CA ASN A 86 1.59 7.45 -15.68
C ASN A 86 0.90 7.72 -17.01
N ARG A 87 -0.25 8.41 -16.92
CA ARG A 87 -0.97 8.96 -18.06
C ARG A 87 -0.99 10.47 -17.98
N ASN A 88 -0.40 11.09 -18.99
CA ASN A 88 -0.28 12.53 -19.10
C ASN A 88 -1.29 13.08 -20.10
N ALA A 89 -1.96 14.18 -19.76
CA ALA A 89 -2.86 14.90 -20.65
C ALA A 89 -2.68 16.40 -20.47
N GLN A 90 -2.52 17.11 -21.60
CA GLN A 90 -2.57 18.55 -21.62
C GLN A 90 -4.02 18.99 -21.81
N LEU A 91 -4.53 19.75 -20.85
CA LEU A 91 -5.88 20.30 -20.88
C LEU A 91 -5.75 21.75 -21.35
N ALA A 92 -6.43 22.04 -22.47
CA ALA A 92 -6.52 23.37 -23.06
C ALA A 92 -7.34 24.31 -22.19
#